data_AF-A0A498KYB2-F1
#
_entry.id   AF-A0A498KYB2-F1
#
_cell.length_a   1.000
_cell.length_b   1.000
_cell.length_c   1.000
_cell.angle_alpha   90.00
_cell.angle_beta   90.00
_cell.angle_gamma   90.00
#
_symmetry.space_group_name_H-M   'P 1'
#
loop_
_entity.id
_entity.type
_entity.pdbx_description
1 polymer ?
#
loop_
_entity_poly.entity_id
_entity_poly.type
_entity_poly.pdbx_seq_one_letter_code
_entity_poly.pdbx_strand_id
1 'polypeptide(L)'
;MGPHAAPSERGREGTIGAVRSWIDRYRIASFLLVTYAFTWSIQAALVAFGMTASWTLSILVGLGGFGPPVGAAVVVWASEGSLRAWLSQFLVCRIGVTWRAAALLLPPAVLAIGSALFVATGGPVEFGTIPFVGIYLFALAWGTVWGGGQEELGWRGFVVSLLQERDSAFVTSLLVGAAWALCHLPLLLNANTTHGGWPLSQ
;
A
#
# COMPACT_ATOMS: atom_id res chain seq x y z
N MET A 1 -50.38 -20.33 -5.37
CA MET A 1 -49.37 -19.26 -5.33
C MET A 1 -48.82 -19.22 -3.91
N GLY A 2 -47.71 -19.93 -3.64
CA GLY A 2 -47.10 -19.95 -2.32
C GLY A 2 -46.21 -18.72 -2.13
N PRO A 3 -46.23 -18.05 -0.98
CA PRO A 3 -45.36 -16.91 -0.73
C PRO A 3 -43.91 -17.39 -0.68
N HIS A 4 -43.07 -16.82 -1.55
CA HIS A 4 -41.61 -16.94 -1.49
C HIS A 4 -41.14 -16.42 -0.11
N ALA A 5 -40.84 -17.34 0.81
CA ALA A 5 -40.24 -17.00 2.10
C ALA A 5 -38.83 -16.43 1.85
N ALA A 6 -38.61 -15.18 2.28
CA ALA A 6 -37.28 -14.58 2.30
C ALA A 6 -36.35 -15.44 3.19
N PRO A 7 -35.07 -15.62 2.83
CA PRO A 7 -34.11 -16.37 3.64
C PRO A 7 -34.09 -15.83 5.08
N SER A 8 -34.28 -16.72 6.06
CA SER A 8 -34.42 -16.40 7.48
C SER A 8 -33.22 -15.62 8.03
N GLU A 9 -33.46 -14.49 8.69
CA GLU A 9 -32.44 -13.62 9.30
C GLU A 9 -31.47 -14.37 10.24
N ARG A 10 -31.98 -15.40 10.93
CA ARG A 10 -31.22 -16.30 11.83
C ARG A 10 -30.07 -17.05 11.13
N GLY A 11 -30.20 -17.33 9.84
CA GLY A 11 -29.13 -17.97 9.04
C GLY A 11 -28.02 -16.98 8.68
N ARG A 12 -28.38 -15.72 8.37
CA ARG A 12 -27.40 -14.65 8.07
C ARG A 12 -26.59 -14.29 9.32
N GLU A 13 -27.22 -14.24 10.49
CA GLU A 13 -26.53 -14.01 11.76
C GLU A 13 -25.51 -15.10 12.08
N GLY A 14 -25.87 -16.38 11.87
CA GLY A 14 -24.96 -17.51 12.06
C GLY A 14 -23.75 -17.49 11.11
N THR A 15 -23.96 -17.18 9.83
CA THR A 15 -22.87 -17.05 8.85
C THR A 15 -21.96 -15.86 9.15
N ILE A 16 -22.52 -14.70 9.52
CA ILE A 16 -21.74 -13.51 9.89
C ILE A 16 -20.89 -13.81 11.14
N GLY A 17 -21.44 -14.52 12.13
CA GLY A 17 -20.69 -14.94 13.32
C GLY A 17 -19.52 -15.87 12.97
N ALA A 18 -19.74 -16.85 12.09
CA ALA A 18 -18.68 -17.76 11.63
C ALA A 18 -17.55 -17.00 10.91
N VAL A 19 -17.91 -16.10 9.97
CA VAL A 19 -16.93 -15.29 9.23
C VAL A 19 -16.12 -14.39 10.17
N ARG A 20 -16.77 -13.72 11.13
CA ARG A 20 -16.08 -12.88 12.13
C ARG A 20 -15.11 -13.70 12.98
N SER A 21 -15.52 -14.88 13.45
CA SER A 21 -14.64 -15.75 14.24
C SER A 21 -13.41 -16.22 13.46
N TRP A 22 -13.55 -16.43 12.14
CA TRP A 22 -12.44 -16.82 11.29
C TRP A 22 -11.48 -15.65 11.06
N ILE A 23 -12.02 -14.45 10.80
CA ILE A 23 -11.21 -13.23 10.66
C ILE A 23 -10.42 -12.96 11.95
N ASP A 24 -11.07 -13.16 13.10
CA ASP A 24 -10.43 -12.95 14.39
C ASP A 24 -9.31 -13.96 14.67
N ARG A 25 -9.47 -15.22 14.23
CA ARG A 25 -8.45 -16.26 14.35
C ARG A 25 -7.29 -16.07 13.36
N TYR A 26 -7.57 -15.60 12.14
CA TYR A 26 -6.59 -15.47 11.05
C TYR A 26 -6.46 -14.02 10.58
N ARG A 27 -6.17 -13.11 11.51
CA ARG A 27 -6.13 -11.66 11.27
C ARG A 27 -5.21 -11.25 10.12
N ILE A 28 -3.98 -11.77 10.08
CA ILE A 28 -3.00 -11.43 9.04
C ILE A 28 -3.43 -11.99 7.67
N ALA A 29 -3.88 -13.24 7.61
CA ALA A 29 -4.33 -13.84 6.36
C ALA A 29 -5.57 -13.13 5.80
N SER A 30 -6.52 -12.78 6.68
CA SER A 30 -7.72 -12.01 6.32
C SER A 30 -7.37 -10.62 5.81
N PHE A 31 -6.42 -9.94 6.48
CA PHE A 31 -5.89 -8.66 6.05
C PHE A 31 -5.31 -8.76 4.63
N LEU A 32 -4.43 -9.73 4.38
CA LEU A 32 -3.76 -9.89 3.09
C LEU A 32 -4.78 -10.23 1.99
N LEU A 33 -5.74 -11.11 2.29
CA LEU A 33 -6.78 -11.49 1.34
C LEU A 33 -7.63 -10.29 0.90
N VAL A 34 -8.11 -9.49 1.86
CA VAL A 34 -8.91 -8.29 1.57
C VAL A 34 -8.08 -7.25 0.83
N THR A 35 -6.83 -7.04 1.27
CA THR A 35 -5.89 -6.11 0.66
C THR A 35 -5.64 -6.45 -0.81
N TYR A 36 -5.33 -7.71 -1.11
CA TYR A 36 -5.07 -8.17 -2.48
C TYR A 36 -6.34 -8.17 -3.30
N ALA A 37 -7.46 -8.65 -2.77
CA ALA A 37 -8.74 -8.63 -3.49
C ALA A 37 -9.12 -7.20 -3.91
N PHE A 38 -8.97 -6.22 -3.03
CA PHE A 38 -9.28 -4.83 -3.34
C PHE A 38 -8.29 -4.24 -4.37
N THR A 39 -6.99 -4.35 -4.09
CA THR A 39 -5.93 -3.78 -4.94
C THR A 39 -5.98 -4.39 -6.33
N TRP A 40 -6.02 -5.72 -6.42
CA TRP A 40 -5.99 -6.42 -7.69
C TRP A 40 -7.26 -6.23 -8.50
N SER A 41 -8.42 -6.07 -7.85
CA SER A 41 -9.69 -5.81 -8.56
C SER A 41 -9.68 -4.43 -9.23
N ILE A 42 -9.16 -3.41 -8.56
CA ILE A 42 -8.98 -2.07 -9.15
C ILE A 42 -8.00 -2.18 -10.32
N GLN A 43 -6.85 -2.82 -10.11
CA GLN A 43 -5.84 -2.97 -11.16
C GLN A 43 -6.35 -3.76 -12.37
N ALA A 44 -7.07 -4.86 -12.14
CA ALA A 44 -7.67 -5.67 -13.20
C ALA A 44 -8.71 -4.87 -13.98
N ALA A 45 -9.54 -4.05 -13.31
CA ALA A 45 -10.48 -3.16 -13.98
C ALA A 45 -9.75 -2.14 -14.88
N LEU A 46 -8.67 -1.52 -14.38
CA LEU A 46 -7.90 -0.54 -15.17
C LEU A 46 -7.29 -1.16 -16.43
N VAL A 47 -6.78 -2.38 -16.33
CA VAL A 47 -6.28 -3.14 -17.48
C VAL A 47 -7.42 -3.51 -18.43
N ALA A 48 -8.56 -4.00 -17.92
CA ALA A 48 -9.72 -4.38 -18.72
C ALA A 48 -10.31 -3.19 -19.49
N PHE A 49 -10.28 -1.98 -18.91
CA PHE A 49 -10.69 -0.75 -19.60
C PHE A 49 -9.62 -0.17 -20.53
N GLY A 50 -8.46 -0.83 -20.67
CA GLY A 50 -7.40 -0.42 -21.59
C GLY A 50 -6.84 0.97 -21.30
N MET A 51 -6.82 1.39 -20.03
CA MET A 51 -6.38 2.74 -19.67
C MET A 51 -4.91 2.96 -20.02
N THR A 52 -4.64 4.12 -20.63
CA THR A 52 -3.30 4.57 -20.98
C THR A 52 -2.76 5.56 -19.93
N ALA A 53 -1.45 5.81 -19.99
CA ALA A 53 -0.77 6.75 -19.10
C ALA A 53 -1.46 8.12 -19.10
N SER A 54 -2.06 8.48 -17.96
CA SER A 54 -2.84 9.68 -17.78
C SER A 54 -2.96 10.03 -16.30
N TRP A 55 -3.31 11.29 -15.99
CA TRP A 55 -3.62 11.70 -14.61
C TRP A 55 -4.75 10.87 -13.99
N THR A 56 -5.75 10.51 -14.80
CA THR A 56 -6.84 9.63 -14.37
C THR A 56 -6.32 8.26 -13.95
N LEU A 57 -5.43 7.66 -14.74
CA LEU A 57 -4.81 6.38 -14.39
C LEU A 57 -4.01 6.49 -13.08
N SER A 58 -3.21 7.54 -12.91
CA SER A 58 -2.43 7.75 -11.68
C SER A 58 -3.32 7.87 -10.42
N ILE A 59 -4.46 8.57 -10.53
CA ILE A 59 -5.41 8.70 -9.43
C ILE A 59 -6.02 7.34 -9.09
N LEU A 60 -6.48 6.60 -10.09
CA LEU A 60 -7.12 5.30 -9.91
C LEU A 60 -6.16 4.22 -9.40
N VAL A 61 -4.90 4.26 -9.83
CA VAL A 61 -3.84 3.39 -9.28
C VAL A 61 -3.63 3.69 -7.79
N GLY A 62 -3.58 4.96 -7.40
CA GLY A 62 -3.47 5.32 -5.98
C GLY A 62 -4.70 4.92 -5.16
N LEU A 63 -5.90 4.86 -5.77
CA LEU A 63 -7.06 4.21 -5.12
C LEU A 63 -6.80 2.74 -4.84
N GLY A 64 -6.13 2.02 -5.74
CA GLY A 64 -5.64 0.66 -5.51
C GLY A 64 -4.77 0.56 -4.25
N GLY A 65 -3.91 1.56 -4.01
CA GLY A 65 -3.09 1.68 -2.81
C GLY A 65 -3.88 1.87 -1.49
N PHE A 66 -5.20 2.04 -1.52
CA PHE A 66 -6.03 1.98 -0.30
C PHE A 66 -6.37 0.55 0.13
N GLY A 67 -5.93 -0.48 -0.60
CA GLY A 67 -6.11 -1.89 -0.24
C GLY A 67 -5.66 -2.22 1.20
N PRO A 68 -4.42 -1.89 1.61
CA PRO A 68 -3.95 -2.19 2.95
C PRO A 68 -4.75 -1.49 4.07
N PRO A 69 -5.08 -0.18 3.99
CA PRO A 69 -6.01 0.46 4.93
C PRO A 69 -7.38 -0.21 5.01
N VAL A 70 -7.95 -0.60 3.86
CA VAL A 70 -9.27 -1.27 3.80
C VAL A 70 -9.18 -2.64 4.47
N GLY A 71 -8.11 -3.41 4.20
CA GLY A 71 -7.85 -4.69 4.84
C GLY A 71 -7.75 -4.56 6.37
N ALA A 72 -6.99 -3.57 6.86
CA ALA A 72 -6.87 -3.31 8.29
C ALA A 72 -8.22 -2.92 8.91
N ALA A 73 -8.98 -2.03 8.26
CA ALA A 73 -10.27 -1.59 8.75
C ALA A 73 -11.28 -2.76 8.84
N VAL A 74 -11.33 -3.64 7.84
CA VAL A 74 -12.21 -4.81 7.84
C VAL A 74 -11.87 -5.75 8.99
N VAL A 75 -10.58 -6.04 9.21
CA VAL A 75 -10.17 -6.96 10.27
C VAL A 75 -10.39 -6.34 11.65
N VAL A 76 -10.03 -5.07 11.86
CA VAL A 76 -10.27 -4.38 13.14
C VAL A 76 -11.77 -4.34 13.46
N TRP A 77 -12.62 -4.03 12.49
CA TRP A 77 -14.08 -4.04 12.67
C TRP A 77 -14.63 -5.44 12.99
N ALA A 78 -14.14 -6.48 12.30
CA ALA A 78 -14.60 -7.85 12.49
C ALA A 78 -14.16 -8.46 13.83
N SER A 79 -13.03 -8.01 14.37
CA SER A 79 -12.50 -8.39 15.69
C SER A 79 -13.05 -7.54 16.85
N GLU A 80 -14.12 -6.77 16.63
CA GLU A 80 -14.71 -5.84 17.62
C GLU A 80 -13.74 -4.77 18.15
N GLY A 81 -12.66 -4.51 17.41
CA GLY A 81 -11.69 -3.49 17.72
C GLY A 81 -12.22 -2.09 17.44
N SER A 82 -11.72 -1.10 18.19
CA SER A 82 -12.06 0.30 17.94
C SER A 82 -11.27 0.85 16.75
N LEU A 83 -11.95 1.07 15.62
CA LEU A 83 -11.38 1.78 14.46
C LEU A 83 -10.88 3.17 14.83
N ARG A 84 -11.54 3.85 15.77
CA ARG A 84 -11.11 5.16 16.27
C ARG A 84 -9.79 5.05 17.02
N ALA A 85 -9.60 4.02 17.84
CA ALA A 85 -8.34 3.78 18.52
C ALA A 85 -7.22 3.49 17.51
N TRP A 86 -7.49 2.62 16.53
CA TRP A 86 -6.57 2.33 15.44
C TRP A 86 -6.20 3.58 14.63
N LEU A 87 -7.14 4.45 14.27
CA LEU A 87 -6.83 5.69 13.55
C LEU A 87 -6.11 6.73 14.42
N SER A 88 -6.43 6.79 15.71
CA SER A 88 -5.84 7.77 16.63
C SER A 88 -4.32 7.60 16.80
N GLN A 89 -3.79 6.40 16.59
CA GLN A 89 -2.35 6.13 16.68
C GLN A 89 -1.54 6.95 15.66
N PHE A 90 -2.12 7.27 14.50
CA PHE A 90 -1.45 8.03 13.45
C PHE A 90 -1.50 9.54 13.66
N LEU A 91 -2.41 10.01 14.52
CA LEU A 91 -2.53 11.44 14.86
C LEU A 91 -1.48 11.86 15.91
N VAL A 92 -0.82 10.91 16.56
CA VAL A 92 0.22 11.18 17.56
C VAL A 92 1.57 11.36 16.87
N CYS A 93 1.83 12.57 16.38
CA CYS A 93 3.10 12.89 15.71
C CYS A 93 4.21 13.29 16.71
N ARG A 94 4.69 12.33 17.52
CA ARG A 94 5.84 12.53 18.43
C ARG A 94 7.16 12.07 17.80
N ILE A 95 7.53 12.72 16.70
CA ILE A 95 8.76 12.39 15.96
C ILE A 95 9.89 13.33 16.40
N GLY A 96 11.06 12.78 16.74
CA GLY A 96 12.24 13.59 17.05
C GLY A 96 12.74 14.37 15.83
N VAL A 97 13.39 15.52 16.05
CA VAL A 97 13.92 16.38 14.96
C VAL A 97 14.91 15.61 14.07
N THR A 98 15.70 14.71 14.65
CA THR A 98 16.62 13.81 13.93
C THR A 98 15.91 12.94 12.91
N TRP A 99 14.79 12.32 13.29
CA TRP A 99 14.00 11.47 12.38
C TRP A 99 13.27 12.28 11.31
N ARG A 100 12.83 13.51 11.62
CA ARG A 100 12.27 14.43 10.63
C ARG A 100 13.33 14.83 9.58
N ALA A 101 14.53 15.16 10.04
CA ALA A 101 15.64 15.49 9.17
C ALA A 101 16.06 14.28 8.32
N ALA A 102 16.14 13.08 8.91
CA ALA A 102 16.43 11.85 8.19
C ALA A 102 15.38 11.57 7.10
N ALA A 103 14.08 11.67 7.42
CA ALA A 103 13.01 11.46 6.44
C ALA A 103 13.07 12.45 5.26
N LEU A 104 13.49 13.70 5.51
CA LEU A 104 13.58 14.73 4.48
C LEU A 104 14.87 14.63 3.65
N LEU A 105 16.00 14.31 4.28
CA LEU A 105 17.33 14.40 3.66
C LEU A 105 17.83 13.08 3.10
N LEU A 106 17.35 11.93 3.61
CA LEU A 106 17.81 10.63 3.16
C LEU A 106 17.39 10.31 1.71
N PRO A 107 16.14 10.57 1.26
CA PRO A 107 15.78 10.36 -0.15
C PRO A 107 16.62 11.17 -1.15
N PRO A 108 16.81 12.50 -0.99
CA PRO A 108 17.65 13.25 -1.93
C PRO A 108 19.13 12.85 -1.83
N ALA A 109 19.62 12.47 -0.65
CA ALA A 109 20.99 11.96 -0.51
C ALA A 109 21.20 10.66 -1.29
N VAL A 110 20.27 9.70 -1.20
CA VAL A 110 20.33 8.44 -1.96
C VAL A 110 20.29 8.71 -3.46
N LEU A 111 19.40 9.60 -3.91
CA LEU A 111 19.32 10.01 -5.31
C LEU A 111 20.63 10.65 -5.79
N ALA A 112 21.18 11.59 -5.02
CA ALA A 112 22.44 12.26 -5.37
C ALA A 112 23.61 11.28 -5.44
N ILE A 113 23.70 10.32 -4.51
CA ILE A 113 24.73 9.27 -4.53
C ILE A 113 24.55 8.38 -5.76
N GLY A 114 23.33 7.93 -6.05
CA GLY A 114 23.03 7.11 -7.23
C GLY A 114 23.37 7.83 -8.54
N SER A 115 23.01 9.10 -8.66
CA SER A 115 23.38 9.94 -9.80
C SER A 115 24.89 10.09 -9.91
N ALA A 116 25.60 10.40 -8.81
CA ALA A 116 27.06 10.54 -8.82
C ALA A 116 27.77 9.26 -9.26
N LEU A 117 27.30 8.10 -8.80
CA LEU A 117 27.80 6.80 -9.25
C LEU A 117 27.56 6.58 -10.75
N PHE A 118 26.37 6.92 -11.26
CA PHE A 118 26.05 6.83 -12.69
C PHE A 118 27.01 7.68 -13.54
N VAL A 119 27.28 8.93 -13.13
CA VAL A 119 28.27 9.79 -13.80
C VAL A 119 29.66 9.17 -13.74
N ALA A 120 30.07 8.69 -12.56
CA ALA A 120 31.39 8.08 -12.36
C ALA A 120 31.61 6.83 -13.22
N THR A 121 30.54 6.09 -13.53
CA THR A 121 30.56 4.93 -14.44
C THR A 121 30.45 5.29 -15.92
N GLY A 122 30.49 6.58 -16.29
CA GLY A 122 30.46 7.04 -17.68
C GLY A 122 29.06 7.33 -18.21
N GLY A 123 28.04 7.42 -17.35
CA GLY A 123 26.70 7.81 -17.73
C GLY A 123 26.63 9.26 -18.23
N PRO A 124 25.90 9.55 -19.33
CA PRO A 124 25.77 10.91 -19.85
C PRO A 124 24.94 11.77 -18.88
N VAL A 125 25.41 13.01 -18.63
CA VAL A 125 24.70 13.98 -17.79
C VAL A 125 24.24 15.14 -18.65
N GLU A 126 22.94 15.23 -18.86
CA GLU A 126 22.33 16.38 -19.52
C GLU A 126 21.78 17.35 -18.47
N PHE A 127 22.59 18.31 -18.05
CA PHE A 127 22.19 19.32 -17.05
C PHE A 127 20.94 20.13 -17.46
N GLY A 128 20.61 20.19 -18.75
CA GLY A 128 19.39 20.84 -19.26
C GLY A 128 18.10 20.08 -18.98
N THR A 129 18.18 18.82 -18.52
CA THR A 129 17.00 17.98 -18.20
C THR A 129 16.64 18.02 -16.71
N ILE A 130 17.43 18.71 -15.89
CA ILE A 130 17.19 18.79 -14.43
C ILE A 130 15.86 19.51 -14.19
N PRO A 131 14.84 18.82 -13.67
CA PRO A 131 13.54 19.42 -13.43
C PRO A 131 13.65 20.51 -12.37
N PHE A 132 12.76 21.51 -12.44
CA PHE A 132 12.61 22.49 -11.38
C PHE A 132 12.41 21.81 -10.02
N VAL A 133 13.08 22.30 -8.96
CA VAL A 133 13.01 21.73 -7.61
C VAL A 133 11.58 21.57 -7.09
N GLY A 134 10.65 22.42 -7.50
CA GLY A 134 9.23 22.28 -7.14
C GLY A 134 8.57 21.01 -7.68
N ILE A 135 9.04 20.45 -8.80
CA ILE A 135 8.56 19.16 -9.32
C ILE A 135 8.98 18.03 -8.38
N TYR A 136 10.20 18.08 -7.85
CA TYR A 136 10.65 17.11 -6.84
C TYR A 136 9.83 17.20 -5.56
N LEU A 137 9.60 18.42 -5.04
CA LEU A 137 8.78 18.62 -3.85
C LEU A 137 7.33 18.17 -4.07
N PHE A 138 6.77 18.43 -5.26
CA PHE A 138 5.46 17.93 -5.64
C PHE A 138 5.44 16.40 -5.70
N ALA A 139 6.40 15.76 -6.36
CA ALA A 139 6.47 14.30 -6.46
C ALA A 139 6.64 13.65 -5.09
N LEU A 140 7.42 14.26 -4.20
CA LEU A 140 7.58 13.80 -2.82
C LEU A 140 6.25 13.91 -2.05
N ALA A 141 5.58 15.05 -2.10
CA ALA A 141 4.29 15.26 -1.43
C ALA A 141 3.20 14.34 -1.99
N TRP A 142 3.09 14.27 -3.32
CA TRP A 142 2.14 13.42 -4.03
C TRP A 142 2.41 11.93 -3.77
N GLY A 143 3.66 11.49 -3.86
CA GLY A 143 4.05 10.12 -3.56
C GLY A 143 3.78 9.73 -2.12
N THR A 144 3.99 10.66 -1.17
CA THR A 144 3.69 10.43 0.25
C THR A 144 2.18 10.30 0.48
N VAL A 145 1.35 11.11 -0.17
CA VAL A 145 -0.11 11.12 0.07
C VAL A 145 -0.86 10.06 -0.73
N TRP A 146 -0.42 9.82 -1.97
CA TRP A 146 -1.16 9.03 -2.96
C TRP A 146 -0.37 7.84 -3.52
N GLY A 147 0.96 7.88 -3.41
CA GLY A 147 1.85 6.87 -4.00
C GLY A 147 2.32 5.78 -3.04
N GLY A 148 1.91 5.80 -1.76
CA GLY A 148 2.28 4.73 -0.83
C GLY A 148 2.14 5.08 0.66
N GLY A 149 2.17 6.36 1.06
CA GLY A 149 2.03 6.68 2.49
C GLY A 149 0.65 6.30 3.07
N GLN A 150 -0.38 6.23 2.22
CA GLN A 150 -1.67 5.67 2.62
C GLN A 150 -1.58 4.17 2.97
N GLU A 151 -0.73 3.40 2.29
CA GLU A 151 -0.58 1.96 2.51
C GLU A 151 -0.01 1.64 3.90
N GLU A 152 0.82 2.55 4.41
CA GLU A 152 1.48 2.40 5.71
C GLU A 152 0.49 2.26 6.87
N LEU A 153 -0.75 2.77 6.71
CA LEU A 153 -1.80 2.56 7.70
C LEU A 153 -2.11 1.07 7.92
N GLY A 154 -2.09 0.29 6.84
CA GLY A 154 -2.29 -1.16 6.89
C GLY A 154 -1.00 -1.91 7.24
N TRP A 155 0.11 -1.59 6.58
CA TRP A 155 1.37 -2.31 6.79
C TRP A 155 1.96 -2.07 8.18
N ARG A 156 2.27 -0.81 8.54
CA ARG A 156 2.87 -0.48 9.83
C ARG A 156 1.86 -0.50 10.96
N GLY A 157 0.68 0.09 10.72
CA GLY A 157 -0.33 0.25 11.76
C GLY A 157 -1.15 -1.00 12.07
N PHE A 158 -0.97 -2.09 11.32
CA PHE A 158 -1.63 -3.36 11.60
C PHE A 158 -0.68 -4.56 11.49
N VAL A 159 -0.16 -4.87 10.30
CA VAL A 159 0.60 -6.13 10.08
C VAL A 159 1.92 -6.18 10.83
N VAL A 160 2.74 -5.14 10.75
CA VAL A 160 4.04 -5.08 11.43
C VAL A 160 3.86 -5.19 12.94
N SER A 161 2.87 -4.48 13.50
CA SER A 161 2.57 -4.51 14.93
C SER A 161 2.22 -5.92 15.40
N LEU A 162 1.37 -6.64 14.65
CA LEU A 162 0.98 -8.02 14.97
C LEU A 162 2.12 -9.04 14.79
N LEU A 163 2.96 -8.87 13.77
CA LEU A 163 4.08 -9.78 13.51
C LEU A 163 5.22 -9.57 14.53
N GLN A 164 5.54 -8.33 14.90
CA GLN A 164 6.62 -8.06 15.85
C GLN A 164 6.33 -8.53 17.29
N GLU A 165 5.08 -8.83 17.63
CA GLU A 165 4.74 -9.48 18.91
C GLU A 165 5.29 -10.90 19.00
N ARG A 166 5.53 -11.56 17.87
CA ARG A 166 5.88 -13.00 17.80
C ARG A 166 7.20 -13.27 17.08
N ASP A 167 7.56 -12.42 16.13
CA ASP A 167 8.70 -12.58 15.24
C ASP A 167 9.76 -11.49 15.48
N SER A 168 11.00 -11.77 15.08
CA SER A 168 12.06 -10.76 15.08
C SER A 168 11.83 -9.69 14.01
N ALA A 169 12.38 -8.49 14.22
CA ALA A 169 12.26 -7.39 13.26
C ALA A 169 12.73 -7.78 11.84
N PHE A 170 13.73 -8.66 11.74
CA PHE A 170 14.22 -9.17 10.45
C PHE A 170 13.18 -10.02 9.73
N VAL A 171 12.59 -11.01 10.43
CA VAL A 171 11.58 -11.90 9.87
C VAL A 171 10.32 -11.12 9.50
N THR A 172 9.86 -10.22 10.38
CA THR A 172 8.73 -9.33 10.06
C THR A 172 8.99 -8.52 8.80
N SER A 173 10.18 -7.93 8.67
CA SER A 173 10.53 -7.12 7.50
C SER A 173 10.51 -7.95 6.22
N LEU A 174 11.02 -9.19 6.26
CA LEU A 174 11.02 -10.10 5.11
C LEU A 174 9.60 -10.50 4.70
N LEU A 175 8.75 -10.87 5.67
CA LEU A 175 7.36 -11.25 5.42
C LEU A 175 6.55 -10.08 4.85
N VAL A 176 6.69 -8.89 5.44
CA VAL A 176 6.00 -7.68 4.97
C VAL A 176 6.51 -7.28 3.59
N GLY A 177 7.82 -7.34 3.34
CA GLY A 177 8.39 -7.04 2.02
C GLY A 177 7.88 -8.00 0.93
N ALA A 178 7.81 -9.30 1.22
CA ALA A 178 7.26 -10.29 0.29
C ALA A 178 5.77 -10.06 0.02
N ALA A 179 4.98 -9.78 1.06
CA ALA A 179 3.56 -9.48 0.92
C ALA A 179 3.31 -8.19 0.14
N TRP A 180 4.11 -7.16 0.41
CA TRP A 180 4.05 -5.89 -0.31
C TRP A 180 4.39 -6.06 -1.79
N ALA A 181 5.45 -6.81 -2.11
CA ALA A 181 5.83 -7.09 -3.50
C ALA A 181 4.72 -7.83 -4.26
N LEU A 182 4.08 -8.81 -3.61
CA LEU A 182 2.95 -9.53 -4.19
C LEU A 182 1.73 -8.64 -4.41
N CYS A 183 1.46 -7.70 -3.50
CA CYS A 183 0.40 -6.70 -3.67
C CYS A 183 0.59 -5.88 -4.96
N HIS A 184 1.85 -5.57 -5.29
CA HIS A 184 2.23 -4.76 -6.45
C HIS A 184 2.38 -5.57 -7.75
N LEU A 185 2.25 -6.90 -7.71
CA LEU A 185 2.46 -7.75 -8.88
C LEU A 185 1.65 -7.32 -10.13
N PRO A 186 0.35 -6.94 -10.03
CA PRO A 186 -0.40 -6.48 -11.20
C PRO A 186 0.11 -5.16 -11.80
N LEU A 187 0.72 -4.28 -10.99
CA LEU A 187 1.34 -3.05 -11.47
C LEU A 187 2.58 -3.35 -12.30
N LEU A 188 3.41 -4.27 -11.82
CA LEU A 188 4.64 -4.69 -12.52
C LEU A 188 4.35 -5.29 -13.90
N LEU A 189 3.21 -5.96 -14.06
CA LEU A 189 2.78 -6.55 -15.33
C LEU A 189 2.10 -5.54 -16.27
N ASN A 190 1.77 -4.34 -15.80
CA ASN A 190 1.08 -3.32 -16.59
C ASN A 190 2.08 -2.29 -17.16
N ALA A 191 2.37 -2.39 -18.45
CA ALA A 191 3.29 -1.51 -19.18
C ALA A 191 2.87 -0.03 -19.21
N ASN A 192 1.59 0.28 -18.96
CA ASN A 192 1.10 1.66 -18.89
C ASN A 192 1.32 2.31 -17.51
N THR A 193 1.87 1.56 -16.56
CA THR A 193 2.23 2.06 -15.24
C THR A 193 3.72 2.29 -15.15
N THR A 194 4.15 3.18 -14.26
CA THR A 194 5.57 3.47 -14.01
C THR A 194 6.40 2.23 -13.69
N HIS A 195 5.78 1.20 -13.09
CA HIS A 195 6.43 -0.05 -12.70
C HIS A 195 6.67 -1.00 -13.88
N GLY A 196 5.76 -1.04 -14.86
CA GLY A 196 5.91 -1.89 -16.05
C GLY A 196 6.78 -1.29 -17.15
N GLY A 197 7.13 0.00 -17.05
CA GLY A 197 8.03 0.69 -17.97
C GLY A 197 9.52 0.51 -17.68
N TRP A 198 9.89 -0.20 -16.61
CA TRP A 198 11.29 -0.44 -16.28
C TRP A 198 11.92 -1.47 -17.25
N PRO A 199 13.05 -1.16 -17.90
CA PRO A 199 13.75 -2.12 -18.75
C PRO A 199 14.14 -3.36 -17.96
N LEU A 200 13.81 -4.56 -18.47
CA LEU A 200 14.25 -5.83 -17.88
C LEU A 200 15.77 -6.05 -18.01
N SER A 201 16.43 -5.23 -18.83
CA SER A 201 17.88 -5.12 -18.96
C SER A 201 18.24 -3.63 -19.05
N GLN A 202 19.07 -3.15 -18.12
CA GLN A 202 19.76 -1.86 -18.21
C GLN A 202 20.86 -1.92 -19.26
#